data_AF-A0AAW0R0X8-F1
#
_entry.id   AF-A0AAW0R0X8-F1
#
_cell.length_a   1.000
_cell.length_b   1.000
_cell.length_c   1.000
_cell.angle_alpha   90.00
_cell.angle_beta   90.00
_cell.angle_gamma   90.00
#
_symmetry.space_group_name_H-M   'P 1'
#
loop_
_entity.id
_entity.type
_entity.pdbx_description
1 polymer ?
#
loop_
_entity_poly.entity_id
_entity_poly.type
_entity_poly.pdbx_seq_one_letter_code
_entity_poly.pdbx_strand_id
1 'polypeptide(L)'
;MAAQGKDQIIPSQGPPARKLVSVRTIADIKPIKGNRHLEVAKIDGWNVVVVKGDYTIGQFVVYFEVDSFLPNTEDRFWEYCQPHKVQEYNGQSGYVVKTSMKHGTISQGVIFPLSTFPEIEKARIGLENQLGGSELTVEALQQMDFASALGVKKYDSVYFDAAGYYGQPPIFFPQPGCERAQNVTSLFQEFSDTTFQITEKLDGLPMTIYHVRKDSGWYHALPRNRDSGTERPEYGVCGREHDYIQHEKSVFWIAAKNQNVIKKLRRLGRNLAVQGELCGSSIMANSMGFAEGEHRFYVFGIYDIDRAAWMNANKAFGLCKELNLTHAPVLGRMKLSNFASSIDELLEKAEGKGVLGQNREGLIFRTPNNSWGFKVIANSWLLKYGQHKVDQWGSSNNEDNNHVGHF
;
A
#
# COMPACT_ATOMS: atom_id res chain seq x y z
N MET A 1 23.85 -19.79 32.39
CA MET A 1 22.56 -20.48 32.17
C MET A 1 21.48 -19.64 32.85
N ALA A 2 20.48 -19.04 32.24
CA ALA A 2 20.04 -18.89 30.86
C ALA A 2 19.48 -17.45 30.77
N ALA A 3 19.79 -16.73 29.69
CA ALA A 3 19.20 -15.42 29.46
C ALA A 3 17.72 -15.61 29.09
N GLN A 4 16.83 -15.18 29.98
CA GLN A 4 15.40 -15.08 29.68
C GLN A 4 15.23 -14.03 28.58
N GLY A 5 14.79 -14.50 27.41
CA GLY A 5 14.45 -13.65 26.28
C GLY A 5 13.34 -12.70 26.69
N LYS A 6 13.57 -11.40 26.47
CA LYS A 6 12.51 -10.42 26.45
C LYS A 6 11.54 -10.83 25.35
N ASP A 7 10.34 -11.24 25.73
CA ASP A 7 9.23 -11.35 24.79
C ASP A 7 9.10 -10.00 24.09
N GLN A 8 9.50 -9.98 22.81
CA GLN A 8 9.26 -8.84 21.94
C GLN A 8 7.75 -8.64 21.90
N ILE A 9 7.30 -7.47 22.36
CA ILE A 9 5.94 -7.01 22.14
C ILE A 9 5.78 -6.90 20.63
N ILE A 10 5.24 -7.95 20.00
CA ILE A 10 4.90 -7.95 18.58
C ILE A 10 3.63 -7.09 18.46
N PRO A 11 3.65 -5.98 17.69
CA PRO A 11 2.46 -5.19 17.44
C PRO A 11 1.32 -6.07 16.91
N SER A 12 0.09 -5.75 17.29
CA SER A 12 -1.13 -6.46 16.91
C SER A 12 -1.15 -6.84 15.42
N GLN A 13 -1.70 -8.02 15.13
CA GLN A 13 -1.78 -8.68 13.82
C GLN A 13 -2.21 -7.71 12.70
N GLY A 14 -1.25 -7.31 11.86
CA GLY A 14 -1.44 -6.51 10.64
C GLY A 14 -0.92 -5.08 10.75
N PRO A 15 -0.33 -4.51 9.68
CA PRO A 15 0.00 -3.08 9.69
C PRO A 15 -1.29 -2.26 9.87
N PRO A 16 -1.30 -1.20 10.69
CA PRO A 16 -2.45 -0.33 10.83
C PRO A 16 -2.88 0.19 9.46
N ALA A 17 -4.19 0.44 9.30
CA ALA A 17 -4.71 1.09 8.11
C ALA A 17 -3.93 2.40 7.89
N ARG A 18 -3.47 2.61 6.65
CA ARG A 18 -2.69 3.78 6.29
C ARG A 18 -3.48 5.05 6.60
N LYS A 19 -2.89 5.95 7.39
CA LYS A 19 -3.47 7.25 7.74
C LYS A 19 -3.23 8.23 6.59
N LEU A 20 -4.27 8.65 5.88
CA LEU A 20 -4.10 9.63 4.80
C LEU A 20 -3.93 11.04 5.34
N VAL A 21 -4.60 11.35 6.46
CA VAL A 21 -4.53 12.67 7.09
C VAL A 21 -4.24 12.51 8.57
N SER A 22 -3.12 13.08 9.02
CA SER A 22 -2.71 12.98 10.42
C SER A 22 -2.08 14.26 10.92
N VAL A 23 -2.20 14.53 12.22
CA VAL A 23 -1.45 15.60 12.86
C VAL A 23 0.00 15.14 13.01
N ARG A 24 0.96 16.00 12.69
CA ARG A 24 2.40 15.73 12.77
C ARG A 24 3.15 16.96 13.24
N THR A 25 4.41 16.77 13.61
CA THR A 25 5.32 17.84 14.04
C THR A 25 6.36 18.09 12.97
N ILE A 26 6.66 19.36 12.72
CA ILE A 26 7.79 19.74 11.85
C ILE A 26 9.09 19.51 12.62
N ALA A 27 9.85 18.50 12.22
CA ALA A 27 11.09 18.09 12.87
C ALA A 27 12.28 18.99 12.48
N ASP A 28 12.28 19.52 11.27
CA ASP A 28 13.37 20.35 10.74
C ASP A 28 12.87 21.22 9.58
N ILE A 29 13.52 22.36 9.34
CA ILE A 29 13.28 23.23 8.19
C ILE A 29 14.61 23.58 7.54
N LYS A 30 14.77 23.25 6.26
CA LYS A 30 16.00 23.50 5.51
C LYS A 30 15.76 24.40 4.30
N PRO A 31 16.59 25.43 4.07
CA PRO A 31 16.49 26.25 2.87
C PRO A 31 16.79 25.42 1.62
N ILE A 32 16.09 25.71 0.52
CA ILE A 32 16.40 25.11 -0.79
C ILE A 32 17.51 25.92 -1.45
N LYS A 33 18.61 25.26 -1.81
CA LYS A 33 19.76 25.91 -2.46
C LYS A 33 19.32 26.63 -3.73
N GLY A 34 19.61 27.93 -3.82
CA GLY A 34 19.28 28.76 -4.98
C GLY A 34 17.83 29.24 -5.05
N ASN A 35 16.99 28.94 -4.05
CA ASN A 35 15.63 29.45 -3.96
C ASN A 35 15.48 30.38 -2.73
N ARG A 36 14.90 31.57 -2.92
CA ARG A 36 14.70 32.57 -1.86
C ARG A 36 13.33 32.49 -1.18
N HIS A 37 12.37 31.81 -1.79
CA HIS A 37 10.95 31.83 -1.42
C HIS A 37 10.47 30.50 -0.84
N LEU A 38 11.21 29.42 -1.05
CA LEU A 38 10.81 28.07 -0.64
C LEU A 38 11.85 27.44 0.28
N GLU A 39 11.36 26.57 1.16
CA GLU A 39 12.14 25.73 2.05
C GLU A 39 11.50 24.35 2.22
N VAL A 40 12.22 23.42 2.85
CA VAL A 40 11.78 22.04 3.07
C VAL A 40 11.44 21.86 4.53
N ALA A 41 10.17 21.58 4.83
CA ALA A 41 9.75 21.09 6.12
C ALA A 41 9.91 19.55 6.15
N LYS A 42 10.62 19.04 7.16
CA LYS A 42 10.74 17.61 7.42
C LYS A 42 9.67 17.17 8.42
N ILE A 43 8.84 16.20 8.02
CA ILE A 43 7.75 15.65 8.82
C ILE A 43 7.94 14.15 8.86
N ASP A 44 8.29 13.60 10.02
CA ASP A 44 8.73 12.20 10.13
C ASP A 44 9.85 11.88 9.11
N GLY A 45 9.68 10.86 8.27
CA GLY A 45 10.57 10.56 7.14
C GLY A 45 10.23 11.28 5.83
N TRP A 46 9.31 12.24 5.84
CA TRP A 46 8.84 12.96 4.65
C TRP A 46 9.46 14.36 4.52
N ASN A 47 9.64 14.78 3.27
CA ASN A 47 10.04 16.14 2.92
C ASN A 47 8.89 16.83 2.17
N VAL A 48 8.45 18.00 2.67
CA VAL A 48 7.40 18.82 2.06
C VAL A 48 7.96 20.20 1.77
N VAL A 49 7.88 20.63 0.52
CA VAL A 49 8.36 21.96 0.11
C VAL A 49 7.26 22.99 0.34
N VAL A 50 7.56 23.94 1.22
CA VAL A 50 6.68 25.00 1.72
C VAL A 50 7.22 26.39 1.39
N VAL A 51 6.38 27.42 1.55
CA VAL A 51 6.81 28.82 1.45
C VAL A 51 7.64 29.19 2.67
N LYS A 52 8.71 29.93 2.43
CA LYS A 52 9.68 30.31 3.45
C LYS A 52 9.05 31.21 4.50
N GLY A 53 9.14 30.81 5.77
CA GLY A 53 8.64 31.57 6.91
C GLY A 53 7.18 31.29 7.28
N ASP A 54 6.46 30.44 6.52
CA ASP A 54 5.08 30.05 6.84
C ASP A 54 5.00 29.09 8.04
N TYR A 55 6.11 28.40 8.34
CA TYR A 55 6.17 27.35 9.36
C TYR A 55 7.42 27.46 10.23
N THR A 56 7.37 26.83 11.41
CA THR A 56 8.48 26.78 12.38
C THR A 56 8.76 25.35 12.87
N ILE A 57 10.01 25.07 13.26
CA ILE A 57 10.40 23.78 13.85
C ILE A 57 9.64 23.58 15.16
N GLY A 58 9.10 22.38 15.38
CA GLY A 58 8.27 22.03 16.53
C GLY A 58 6.78 22.35 16.37
N GLN A 59 6.38 23.04 15.30
CA GLN A 59 4.98 23.35 15.01
C GLN A 59 4.18 22.08 14.67
N PHE A 60 2.95 22.00 15.20
CA PHE A 60 1.96 21.00 14.79
C PHE A 60 1.26 21.40 13.50
N VAL A 61 1.16 20.45 12.58
CA VAL A 61 0.53 20.62 11.27
C VAL A 61 -0.35 19.43 10.93
N VAL A 62 -1.34 19.65 10.08
CA VAL A 62 -2.13 18.58 9.48
C VAL A 62 -1.44 18.15 8.20
N TYR A 63 -0.88 16.94 8.21
CA TYR A 63 -0.18 16.35 7.08
C TYR A 63 -1.11 15.44 6.29
N PHE A 64 -1.22 15.71 4.98
CA PHE A 64 -1.91 14.89 4.01
C PHE A 64 -0.88 14.12 3.20
N GLU A 65 -0.90 12.79 3.30
CA GLU A 65 0.04 11.95 2.56
C GLU A 65 -0.21 11.99 1.05
N VAL A 66 0.79 11.61 0.25
CA VAL A 66 0.60 11.35 -1.19
C VAL A 66 -0.50 10.33 -1.44
N ASP A 67 -1.13 10.33 -2.61
CA ASP A 67 -2.32 9.53 -2.91
C ASP A 67 -3.58 9.95 -2.12
N SER A 68 -3.59 11.11 -1.45
CA SER A 68 -4.82 11.69 -0.86
C SER A 68 -5.60 12.46 -1.94
N PHE A 69 -6.88 12.13 -2.09
CA PHE A 69 -7.85 12.89 -2.88
C PHE A 69 -8.62 13.86 -1.96
N LEU A 70 -8.39 15.15 -2.16
CA LEU A 70 -8.98 16.25 -1.40
C LEU A 70 -10.23 16.75 -2.14
N PRO A 71 -11.42 16.75 -1.52
CA PRO A 71 -12.63 17.17 -2.20
C PRO A 71 -12.61 18.69 -2.51
N ASN A 72 -13.00 19.07 -3.73
CA ASN A 72 -13.10 20.49 -4.14
C ASN A 72 -14.46 21.08 -3.74
N THR A 73 -14.83 20.91 -2.47
CA THR A 73 -16.13 21.36 -1.94
C THR A 73 -16.00 22.56 -1.02
N GLU A 74 -14.77 22.92 -0.64
CA GLU A 74 -14.48 23.99 0.32
C GLU A 74 -13.17 24.71 -0.05
N ASP A 75 -13.07 26.01 0.24
CA ASP A 75 -11.85 26.81 0.03
C ASP A 75 -10.71 26.48 1.02
N ARG A 76 -10.83 25.39 1.80
CA ARG A 76 -9.88 25.03 2.87
C ARG A 76 -8.56 24.48 2.32
N PHE A 77 -8.54 23.92 1.11
CA PHE A 77 -7.34 23.38 0.46
C PHE A 77 -6.66 24.41 -0.46
N TRP A 78 -6.45 25.62 0.05
CA TRP A 78 -6.04 26.80 -0.73
C TRP A 78 -4.76 26.61 -1.56
N GLU A 79 -3.78 25.80 -1.10
CA GLU A 79 -2.57 25.48 -1.89
C GLU A 79 -2.89 24.79 -3.22
N TYR A 80 -4.04 24.12 -3.29
CA TYR A 80 -4.51 23.34 -4.43
C TYR A 80 -5.62 24.02 -5.22
N CYS A 81 -6.17 25.15 -4.80
CA CYS A 81 -7.24 25.93 -5.47
C CYS A 81 -6.78 26.57 -6.81
N GLN A 82 -6.19 25.78 -7.68
CA GLN A 82 -5.76 26.15 -9.03
C GLN A 82 -6.64 25.38 -10.02
N PRO A 83 -7.40 26.07 -10.89
CA PRO A 83 -8.38 25.42 -11.76
C PRO A 83 -7.81 24.26 -12.61
N HIS A 84 -6.56 24.37 -13.04
CA HIS A 84 -5.88 23.35 -13.86
C HIS A 84 -5.44 22.10 -13.08
N LYS A 85 -5.59 22.06 -11.75
CA LYS A 85 -5.23 20.90 -10.90
C LYS A 85 -6.43 20.03 -10.52
N VAL A 86 -7.65 20.49 -10.79
CA VAL A 86 -8.88 19.77 -10.47
C VAL A 86 -8.94 18.47 -11.27
N GLN A 87 -9.25 17.37 -10.58
CA GLN A 87 -9.41 16.03 -11.13
C GLN A 87 -10.78 15.48 -10.73
N GLU A 88 -11.39 14.71 -11.63
CA GLU A 88 -12.56 13.89 -11.32
C GLU A 88 -12.13 12.54 -10.77
N TYR A 89 -12.74 12.11 -9.66
CA TYR A 89 -12.51 10.81 -9.08
C TYR A 89 -13.80 10.28 -8.44
N ASN A 90 -14.27 9.12 -8.91
CA ASN A 90 -15.51 8.49 -8.43
C ASN A 90 -16.72 9.46 -8.42
N GLY A 91 -16.86 10.28 -9.47
CA GLY A 91 -17.96 11.24 -9.64
C GLY A 91 -17.84 12.50 -8.76
N GLN A 92 -16.67 12.76 -8.18
CA GLN A 92 -16.39 13.93 -7.38
C GLN A 92 -15.20 14.71 -7.93
N SER A 93 -15.33 16.03 -8.02
CA SER A 93 -14.21 16.93 -8.33
C SER A 93 -13.33 17.18 -7.10
N GLY A 94 -12.02 17.19 -7.28
CA GLY A 94 -11.06 17.36 -6.19
C GLY A 94 -9.62 17.53 -6.64
N TYR A 95 -8.70 17.46 -5.69
CA TYR A 95 -7.27 17.60 -5.89
C TYR A 95 -6.55 16.34 -5.41
N VAL A 96 -5.49 15.94 -6.10
CA VAL A 96 -4.70 14.79 -5.70
C VAL A 96 -3.35 15.25 -5.18
N VAL A 97 -3.02 14.82 -3.98
CA VAL A 97 -1.69 15.01 -3.39
C VAL A 97 -0.74 14.02 -4.07
N LYS A 98 0.11 14.51 -4.98
CA LYS A 98 1.07 13.69 -5.72
C LYS A 98 2.50 13.98 -5.27
N THR A 99 3.42 13.03 -5.52
CA THR A 99 4.86 13.32 -5.40
C THR A 99 5.23 14.38 -6.44
N SER A 100 6.02 15.39 -6.06
CA SER A 100 6.47 16.43 -7.00
C SER A 100 7.93 16.76 -6.79
N MET A 101 8.56 17.33 -7.82
CA MET A 101 9.91 17.88 -7.77
C MET A 101 9.80 19.40 -7.85
N LYS A 102 10.22 20.13 -6.82
CA LYS A 102 10.24 21.60 -6.79
C LYS A 102 11.69 22.05 -6.63
N HIS A 103 12.24 22.76 -7.62
CA HIS A 103 13.62 23.27 -7.60
C HIS A 103 14.67 22.19 -7.25
N GLY A 104 14.56 21.01 -7.88
CA GLY A 104 15.47 19.89 -7.64
C GLY A 104 15.30 19.19 -6.28
N THR A 105 14.27 19.56 -5.52
CA THR A 105 13.94 18.95 -4.22
C THR A 105 12.62 18.21 -4.31
N ILE A 106 12.59 16.98 -3.80
CA ILE A 106 11.36 16.20 -3.73
C ILE A 106 10.41 16.75 -2.66
N SER A 107 9.12 16.82 -3.00
CA SER A 107 8.04 17.22 -2.12
C SER A 107 6.95 16.15 -2.15
N GLN A 108 6.67 15.54 -0.99
CA GLN A 108 5.72 14.44 -0.85
C GLN A 108 4.73 14.72 0.27
N GLY A 109 3.49 14.99 -0.13
CA GLY A 109 2.43 15.40 0.76
C GLY A 109 2.21 16.92 0.74
N VAL A 110 1.22 17.36 1.51
CA VAL A 110 0.96 18.78 1.80
C VAL A 110 0.70 18.93 3.29
N ILE A 111 1.06 20.08 3.83
CA ILE A 111 0.78 20.44 5.22
C ILE A 111 -0.06 21.70 5.29
N PHE A 112 -0.84 21.79 6.36
CA PHE A 112 -1.62 22.95 6.70
C PHE A 112 -1.53 23.22 8.20
N PRO A 113 -1.67 24.48 8.66
CA PRO A 113 -1.79 24.79 10.07
C PRO A 113 -2.95 24.04 10.73
N LEU A 114 -2.77 23.63 11.99
CA LEU A 114 -3.83 22.95 12.76
C LEU A 114 -5.14 23.77 12.81
N SER A 115 -5.01 25.09 12.91
CA SER A 115 -6.12 26.05 12.95
C SER A 115 -6.98 26.07 11.69
N THR A 116 -6.52 25.50 10.57
CA THR A 116 -7.32 25.35 9.34
C THR A 116 -8.46 24.34 9.51
N PHE A 117 -8.39 23.44 10.50
CA PHE A 117 -9.34 22.34 10.69
C PHE A 117 -9.93 22.33 12.12
N PRO A 118 -11.04 23.06 12.36
CA PRO A 118 -11.67 23.16 13.68
C PRO A 118 -12.04 21.79 14.30
N GLU A 119 -12.40 20.81 13.47
CA GLU A 119 -12.70 19.43 13.87
C GLU A 119 -11.49 18.71 14.48
N ILE A 120 -10.28 18.97 13.97
CA ILE A 120 -9.04 18.43 14.51
C ILE A 120 -8.70 19.12 15.83
N GLU A 121 -8.88 20.44 15.89
CA GLU A 121 -8.66 21.21 17.12
C GLU A 121 -9.64 20.77 18.22
N LYS A 122 -10.91 20.51 17.87
CA LYS A 122 -11.90 19.95 18.78
C LYS A 122 -11.49 18.56 19.28
N ALA A 123 -10.95 17.71 18.41
CA ALA A 123 -10.43 16.40 18.81
C ALA A 123 -9.24 16.54 19.78
N ARG A 124 -8.33 17.48 19.52
CA ARG A 124 -7.20 17.79 20.41
C ARG A 124 -7.68 18.21 21.80
N ILE A 125 -8.59 19.17 21.90
CA ILE A 125 -9.16 19.64 23.17
C ILE A 125 -9.88 18.50 23.90
N GLY A 126 -10.60 17.65 23.15
CA GLY A 126 -11.26 16.46 23.70
C GLY A 126 -10.28 15.48 24.34
N LEU A 127 -9.17 15.19 23.66
CA LEU A 127 -8.10 14.33 24.18
C LEU A 127 -7.39 14.96 25.38
N GLU A 128 -7.14 16.27 25.34
CA GLU A 128 -6.51 17.01 26.45
C GLU A 128 -7.36 16.92 27.73
N ASN A 129 -8.68 17.06 27.60
CA ASN A 129 -9.60 16.89 28.73
C ASN A 129 -9.64 15.44 29.27
N GLN A 130 -9.35 14.44 28.44
CA GLN A 130 -9.42 13.02 28.82
C GLN A 130 -8.10 12.49 29.39
N LEU A 131 -6.98 12.85 28.75
CA LEU A 131 -5.64 12.30 29.02
C LEU A 131 -4.78 13.25 29.85
N GLY A 132 -5.15 14.54 29.91
CA GLY A 132 -4.38 15.57 30.59
C GLY A 132 -3.11 15.93 29.83
N GLY A 133 -1.96 15.43 30.28
CA GLY A 133 -0.63 15.87 29.86
C GLY A 133 -0.45 16.06 28.35
N SER A 134 0.31 17.10 27.98
CA SER A 134 0.50 17.51 26.58
C SER A 134 1.11 16.40 25.71
N GLU A 135 2.06 15.63 26.25
CA GLU A 135 2.74 14.55 25.53
C GLU A 135 1.78 13.40 25.17
N LEU A 136 1.04 12.86 26.13
CA LEU A 136 0.05 11.79 25.90
C LEU A 136 -1.07 12.22 24.93
N THR A 137 -1.51 13.48 25.06
CA THR A 137 -2.51 14.07 24.16
C THR A 137 -1.99 14.14 22.73
N VAL A 138 -0.74 14.57 22.54
CA VAL A 138 -0.10 14.65 21.23
C VAL A 138 0.09 13.26 20.64
N GLU A 139 0.61 12.30 21.40
CA GLU A 139 0.78 10.92 20.95
C GLU A 139 -0.55 10.33 20.47
N ALA A 140 -1.61 10.47 21.28
CA ALA A 140 -2.94 9.99 20.93
C ALA A 140 -3.48 10.66 19.65
N LEU A 141 -3.32 11.98 19.52
CA LEU A 141 -3.77 12.73 18.34
C LEU A 141 -3.01 12.31 17.07
N GLN A 142 -1.70 12.08 17.17
CA GLN A 142 -0.86 11.62 16.05
C GLN A 142 -1.20 10.18 15.61
N GLN A 143 -1.89 9.39 16.45
CA GLN A 143 -2.41 8.07 16.08
C GLN A 143 -3.74 8.12 15.30
N MET A 144 -4.43 9.26 15.27
CA MET A 144 -5.70 9.39 14.57
C MET A 144 -5.53 9.59 13.06
N ASP A 145 -6.47 9.05 12.27
CA ASP A 145 -6.68 9.39 10.86
C ASP A 145 -7.90 10.29 10.73
N PHE A 146 -7.71 11.49 10.16
CA PHE A 146 -8.76 12.47 9.95
C PHE A 146 -9.36 12.42 8.54
N ALA A 147 -8.93 11.48 7.69
CA ALA A 147 -9.37 11.42 6.30
C ALA A 147 -10.89 11.40 6.14
N SER A 148 -11.57 10.51 6.88
CA SER A 148 -13.04 10.41 6.82
C SER A 148 -13.76 11.67 7.33
N ALA A 149 -13.22 12.34 8.34
CA ALA A 149 -13.81 13.58 8.88
C ALA A 149 -13.71 14.74 7.89
N LEU A 150 -12.69 14.71 7.03
CA LEU A 150 -12.41 15.73 6.02
C LEU A 150 -12.91 15.35 4.62
N GLY A 151 -13.59 14.22 4.47
CA GLY A 151 -14.02 13.70 3.17
C GLY A 151 -12.86 13.31 2.23
N VAL A 152 -11.64 13.17 2.76
CA VAL A 152 -10.46 12.75 2.00
C VAL A 152 -10.54 11.26 1.73
N LYS A 153 -10.30 10.90 0.46
CA LYS A 153 -10.30 9.50 0.00
C LYS A 153 -8.90 9.12 -0.47
N LYS A 154 -8.60 7.83 -0.47
CA LYS A 154 -7.40 7.34 -1.16
C LYS A 154 -7.62 7.42 -2.67
N TYR A 155 -6.76 8.12 -3.38
CA TYR A 155 -6.71 8.14 -4.83
C TYR A 155 -5.99 6.88 -5.33
N ASP A 156 -6.78 5.90 -5.75
CA ASP A 156 -6.27 4.60 -6.21
C ASP A 156 -7.15 4.05 -7.35
N SER A 157 -6.58 3.20 -8.19
CA SER A 157 -7.33 2.55 -9.27
C SER A 157 -8.27 1.50 -8.70
N VAL A 158 -9.52 1.50 -9.15
CA VAL A 158 -10.44 0.39 -8.91
C VAL A 158 -10.35 -0.55 -10.10
N TYR A 159 -9.92 -1.79 -9.85
CA TYR A 159 -10.02 -2.85 -10.84
C TYR A 159 -11.44 -3.42 -10.81
N PHE A 160 -12.15 -3.32 -11.93
CA PHE A 160 -13.44 -3.95 -12.13
C PHE A 160 -13.26 -5.28 -12.86
N ASP A 161 -13.59 -6.38 -12.17
CA ASP A 161 -13.64 -7.70 -12.81
C ASP A 161 -15.04 -7.91 -13.40
N ALA A 162 -15.09 -8.31 -14.67
CA ALA A 162 -16.35 -8.65 -15.36
C ALA A 162 -17.05 -9.88 -14.76
N ALA A 163 -16.34 -10.68 -13.95
CA ALA A 163 -16.80 -11.95 -13.40
C ALA A 163 -17.85 -11.87 -12.29
N GLY A 164 -18.08 -10.69 -11.71
CA GLY A 164 -18.76 -10.58 -10.41
C GLY A 164 -17.95 -11.18 -9.26
N TYR A 165 -18.50 -11.14 -8.06
CA TYR A 165 -17.80 -11.55 -6.83
C TYR A 165 -18.75 -12.21 -5.82
N TYR A 166 -18.19 -13.06 -4.95
CA TYR A 166 -18.93 -13.66 -3.84
C TYR A 166 -19.07 -12.72 -2.63
N GLY A 167 -18.31 -11.63 -2.60
CA GLY A 167 -18.27 -10.65 -1.50
C GLY A 167 -16.83 -10.20 -1.24
N GLN A 168 -16.58 -9.70 -0.03
CA GLN A 168 -15.24 -9.40 0.46
C GLN A 168 -14.39 -10.67 0.58
N PRO A 169 -13.04 -10.56 0.50
CA PRO A 169 -12.15 -11.69 0.78
C PRO A 169 -12.43 -12.30 2.17
N PRO A 170 -12.26 -13.62 2.34
CA PRO A 170 -12.51 -14.28 3.61
C PRO A 170 -11.70 -13.69 4.78
N ILE A 171 -12.36 -13.56 5.93
CA ILE A 171 -11.81 -12.90 7.13
C ILE A 171 -10.70 -13.69 7.84
N PHE A 172 -10.50 -14.96 7.49
CA PHE A 172 -9.57 -15.88 8.17
C PHE A 172 -8.13 -15.78 7.65
N PHE A 173 -7.82 -14.79 6.82
CA PHE A 173 -6.46 -14.38 6.50
C PHE A 173 -6.34 -12.85 6.43
N PRO A 174 -5.18 -12.28 6.80
CA PRO A 174 -4.94 -10.84 6.71
C PRO A 174 -4.85 -10.38 5.25
N GLN A 175 -5.20 -9.13 4.95
CA GLN A 175 -5.07 -8.58 3.59
C GLN A 175 -3.63 -8.11 3.29
N PRO A 176 -3.17 -8.17 2.02
CA PRO A 176 -1.87 -7.64 1.62
C PRO A 176 -1.71 -6.15 1.91
N GLY A 177 -0.67 -5.80 2.67
CA GLY A 177 -0.29 -4.42 2.92
C GLY A 177 1.02 -4.32 3.71
N CYS A 178 1.70 -3.19 3.54
CA CYS A 178 2.84 -2.76 4.35
C CYS A 178 2.81 -1.23 4.45
N GLU A 179 3.22 -0.71 5.59
CA GLU A 179 3.41 0.73 5.83
C GLU A 179 4.66 1.25 5.08
N ARG A 180 4.69 2.54 4.71
CA ARG A 180 5.88 3.19 4.18
C ARG A 180 6.92 3.42 5.26
N ALA A 181 8.20 3.22 4.95
CA ALA A 181 9.29 3.45 5.89
C ALA A 181 9.27 4.85 6.51
N GLN A 182 8.88 5.87 5.73
CA GLN A 182 8.78 7.25 6.19
C GLN A 182 7.82 7.46 7.38
N ASN A 183 6.82 6.59 7.51
CA ASN A 183 5.82 6.63 8.60
C ASN A 183 6.26 5.87 9.85
N VAL A 184 7.34 5.08 9.76
CA VAL A 184 7.87 4.29 10.88
C VAL A 184 8.99 5.11 11.53
N THR A 185 8.61 6.12 12.32
CA THR A 185 9.55 7.08 12.94
C THR A 185 10.61 6.41 13.81
N SER A 186 10.27 5.28 14.46
CA SER A 186 11.19 4.50 15.29
C SER A 186 11.98 3.43 14.52
N LEU A 187 11.89 3.37 13.19
CA LEU A 187 12.41 2.27 12.36
C LEU A 187 13.85 1.88 12.70
N PHE A 188 14.77 2.86 12.73
CA PHE A 188 16.18 2.60 13.00
C PHE A 188 16.51 2.51 14.48
N GLN A 189 15.63 2.96 15.37
CA GLN A 189 15.82 2.81 16.82
C GLN A 189 15.43 1.40 17.28
N GLU A 190 14.29 0.90 16.81
CA GLU A 190 13.73 -0.38 17.24
C GLU A 190 14.17 -1.56 16.38
N PHE A 191 14.34 -1.35 15.07
CA PHE A 191 14.55 -2.46 14.12
C PHE A 191 15.96 -2.52 13.52
N SER A 192 16.91 -1.71 14.00
CA SER A 192 18.30 -1.67 13.51
C SER A 192 18.96 -3.04 13.40
N ASP A 193 18.79 -3.85 14.45
CA ASP A 193 19.37 -5.20 14.56
C ASP A 193 18.47 -6.31 14.02
N THR A 194 17.27 -5.98 13.56
CA THR A 194 16.32 -6.94 12.99
C THR A 194 16.78 -7.35 11.60
N THR A 195 16.86 -8.66 11.36
CA THR A 195 17.14 -9.21 10.03
C THR A 195 15.86 -9.25 9.20
N PHE A 196 15.89 -8.66 8.00
CA PHE A 196 14.79 -8.65 7.05
C PHE A 196 15.08 -9.51 5.83
N GLN A 197 14.06 -10.16 5.29
CA GLN A 197 14.06 -10.55 3.89
C GLN A 197 13.68 -9.33 3.05
N ILE A 198 14.54 -8.99 2.10
CA ILE A 198 14.37 -7.85 1.20
C ILE A 198 13.95 -8.40 -0.17
N THR A 199 12.80 -7.94 -0.67
CA THR A 199 12.34 -8.27 -2.02
C THR A 199 12.16 -7.01 -2.84
N GLU A 200 12.22 -7.17 -4.16
CA GLU A 200 11.68 -6.16 -5.07
C GLU A 200 10.20 -5.91 -4.73
N LYS A 201 9.80 -4.64 -4.72
CA LYS A 201 8.39 -4.27 -4.75
C LYS A 201 7.94 -4.24 -6.19
N LEU A 202 7.01 -5.12 -6.52
CA LEU A 202 6.43 -5.25 -7.85
C LEU A 202 5.21 -4.33 -7.95
N ASP A 203 5.03 -3.75 -9.14
CA ASP A 203 3.90 -2.88 -9.46
C ASP A 203 2.83 -3.71 -10.17
N GLY A 204 1.77 -4.03 -9.45
CA GLY A 204 0.72 -4.93 -9.92
C GLY A 204 -0.55 -4.82 -9.10
N LEU A 205 -1.37 -5.86 -9.19
CA LEU A 205 -2.59 -6.00 -8.40
C LEU A 205 -2.34 -6.99 -7.25
N PRO A 206 -2.67 -6.63 -6.00
CA PRO A 206 -2.57 -7.57 -4.90
C PRO A 206 -3.54 -8.73 -5.12
N MET A 207 -3.04 -9.95 -4.97
CA MET A 207 -3.80 -11.16 -5.24
C MET A 207 -3.58 -12.21 -4.14
N THR A 208 -4.68 -12.80 -3.68
CA THR A 208 -4.66 -13.94 -2.76
C THR A 208 -5.33 -15.15 -3.41
N ILE A 209 -4.63 -16.29 -3.44
CA ILE A 209 -5.21 -17.57 -3.87
C ILE A 209 -5.23 -18.47 -2.66
N TYR A 210 -6.41 -18.95 -2.26
CA TYR A 210 -6.56 -19.78 -1.07
C TYR A 210 -7.17 -21.14 -1.40
N HIS A 211 -6.92 -22.11 -0.53
CA HIS A 211 -7.57 -23.40 -0.48
C HIS A 211 -7.92 -23.71 0.97
N VAL A 212 -9.12 -24.24 1.20
CA VAL A 212 -9.59 -24.78 2.47
C VAL A 212 -10.16 -26.17 2.20
N ARG A 213 -9.87 -27.15 3.05
CA ARG A 213 -10.41 -28.51 2.89
C ARG A 213 -11.93 -28.49 3.10
N LYS A 214 -12.67 -29.32 2.38
CA LYS A 214 -14.14 -29.46 2.53
C LYS A 214 -14.57 -29.95 3.91
N ASP A 215 -13.72 -30.69 4.62
CA ASP A 215 -13.94 -31.16 5.98
C ASP A 215 -13.58 -30.12 7.06
N SER A 216 -13.10 -28.94 6.66
CA SER A 216 -12.70 -27.87 7.56
C SER A 216 -13.87 -26.95 7.90
N GLY A 217 -13.92 -26.47 9.15
CA GLY A 217 -14.84 -25.40 9.55
C GLY A 217 -14.70 -24.14 8.70
N TRP A 218 -13.52 -23.87 8.16
CA TRP A 218 -13.27 -22.72 7.28
C TRP A 218 -14.02 -22.79 5.95
N TYR A 219 -14.30 -24.00 5.43
CA TYR A 219 -15.11 -24.16 4.22
C TYR A 219 -16.55 -23.69 4.45
N HIS A 220 -17.10 -23.96 5.62
CA HIS A 220 -18.45 -23.52 6.00
C HIS A 220 -18.53 -22.00 6.28
N ALA A 221 -17.39 -21.36 6.59
CA ALA A 221 -17.28 -19.92 6.80
C ALA A 221 -17.10 -19.11 5.50
N LEU A 222 -16.97 -19.76 4.34
CA LEU A 222 -16.83 -19.06 3.06
C LEU A 222 -18.10 -18.26 2.72
N PRO A 223 -17.98 -17.01 2.22
CA PRO A 223 -19.12 -16.22 1.76
C PRO A 223 -19.92 -16.99 0.70
N ARG A 224 -21.25 -17.00 0.80
CA ARG A 224 -22.10 -17.67 -0.19
C ARG A 224 -22.93 -16.64 -0.93
N ASN A 225 -22.88 -16.67 -2.26
CA ASN A 225 -23.83 -15.93 -3.06
C ASN A 225 -25.13 -16.77 -3.15
N ARG A 226 -26.11 -16.43 -2.32
CA ARG A 226 -27.40 -17.13 -2.23
C ARG A 226 -28.18 -17.09 -3.55
N ASP A 227 -27.92 -16.11 -4.41
CA ASP A 227 -28.67 -15.88 -5.64
C ASP A 227 -28.12 -16.67 -6.84
N SER A 228 -26.86 -17.09 -6.78
CA SER A 228 -26.19 -17.77 -7.91
C SER A 228 -26.53 -19.25 -8.08
N GLY A 229 -27.07 -19.91 -7.04
CA GLY A 229 -27.30 -21.37 -7.03
C GLY A 229 -26.04 -22.25 -7.19
N THR A 230 -24.86 -21.65 -7.35
CA THR A 230 -23.59 -22.37 -7.56
C THR A 230 -22.99 -22.84 -6.25
N GLU A 231 -22.66 -24.13 -6.15
CA GLU A 231 -21.86 -24.64 -5.04
C GLU A 231 -20.46 -24.01 -5.10
N ARG A 232 -20.08 -23.31 -4.04
CA ARG A 232 -18.79 -22.62 -3.97
C ARG A 232 -17.66 -23.63 -3.80
N PRO A 233 -16.60 -23.59 -4.63
CA PRO A 233 -15.47 -24.51 -4.49
C PRO A 233 -14.70 -24.29 -3.19
N GLU A 234 -13.91 -25.30 -2.81
CA GLU A 234 -13.05 -25.29 -1.63
C GLU A 234 -11.77 -24.43 -1.78
N TYR A 235 -11.77 -23.51 -2.74
CA TYR A 235 -10.69 -22.59 -3.08
C TYR A 235 -11.26 -21.28 -3.61
N GLY A 236 -10.44 -20.24 -3.71
CA GLY A 236 -10.85 -18.97 -4.29
C GLY A 236 -9.68 -18.09 -4.68
N VAL A 237 -10.02 -17.03 -5.42
CA VAL A 237 -9.07 -16.07 -5.96
C VAL A 237 -9.59 -14.67 -5.64
N CYS A 238 -8.85 -13.95 -4.82
CA CYS A 238 -9.24 -12.64 -4.31
C CYS A 238 -8.31 -11.55 -4.83
N GLY A 239 -8.89 -10.39 -5.13
CA GLY A 239 -8.18 -9.12 -5.10
C GLY A 239 -8.13 -8.56 -3.68
N ARG A 240 -7.86 -7.26 -3.53
CA ARG A 240 -7.90 -6.58 -2.22
C ARG A 240 -9.32 -6.45 -1.65
N GLU A 241 -10.30 -6.20 -2.50
CA GLU A 241 -11.66 -5.84 -2.07
C GLU A 241 -12.70 -6.92 -2.33
N HIS A 242 -12.39 -7.87 -3.24
CA HIS A 242 -13.36 -8.82 -3.75
C HIS A 242 -12.80 -10.24 -3.84
N ASP A 243 -13.66 -11.20 -3.54
CA ASP A 243 -13.48 -12.61 -3.85
C ASP A 243 -14.18 -12.95 -5.16
N TYR A 244 -13.40 -13.14 -6.22
CA TYR A 244 -13.92 -13.16 -7.58
C TYR A 244 -14.54 -14.51 -7.93
N ILE A 245 -15.71 -14.48 -8.59
CA ILE A 245 -16.29 -15.68 -9.19
C ILE A 245 -15.39 -16.10 -10.37
N GLN A 246 -15.27 -17.40 -10.61
CA GLN A 246 -14.45 -17.90 -11.70
C GLN A 246 -15.00 -17.46 -13.06
N HIS A 247 -14.17 -16.75 -13.84
CA HIS A 247 -14.51 -16.31 -15.18
C HIS A 247 -13.29 -16.36 -16.11
N GLU A 248 -13.51 -16.57 -17.40
CA GLU A 248 -12.43 -16.73 -18.39
C GLU A 248 -11.74 -15.42 -18.75
N LYS A 249 -12.42 -14.27 -18.60
CA LYS A 249 -11.86 -12.93 -18.84
C LYS A 249 -11.23 -12.29 -17.60
N SER A 250 -11.31 -12.94 -16.44
CA SER A 250 -10.71 -12.43 -15.21
C SER A 250 -9.20 -12.65 -15.24
N VAL A 251 -8.41 -11.57 -15.26
CA VAL A 251 -6.93 -11.65 -15.26
C VAL A 251 -6.41 -12.40 -14.03
N PHE A 252 -7.10 -12.28 -12.90
CA PHE A 252 -6.82 -13.03 -11.67
C PHE A 252 -6.98 -14.53 -11.88
N TRP A 253 -8.13 -14.98 -12.38
CA TRP A 253 -8.38 -16.41 -12.60
C TRP A 253 -7.50 -17.00 -13.71
N ILE A 254 -7.23 -16.25 -14.79
CA ILE A 254 -6.29 -16.65 -15.85
C ILE A 254 -4.91 -16.92 -15.23
N ALA A 255 -4.36 -15.99 -14.44
CA ALA A 255 -3.05 -16.14 -13.84
C ALA A 255 -2.99 -17.31 -12.84
N ALA A 256 -4.03 -17.50 -12.02
CA ALA A 256 -4.14 -18.62 -11.09
C ALA A 256 -4.14 -19.98 -11.81
N LYS A 257 -4.84 -20.08 -12.94
CA LYS A 257 -4.91 -21.28 -13.79
C LYS A 257 -3.60 -21.56 -14.50
N ASN A 258 -3.03 -20.56 -15.19
CA ASN A 258 -1.80 -20.71 -15.97
C ASN A 258 -0.62 -21.19 -15.11
N GLN A 259 -0.51 -20.72 -13.87
CA GLN A 259 0.54 -21.14 -12.93
C GLN A 259 0.16 -22.35 -12.07
N ASN A 260 -1.02 -22.95 -12.31
CA ASN A 260 -1.54 -24.12 -11.62
C ASN A 260 -1.59 -23.98 -10.09
N VAL A 261 -1.76 -22.76 -9.57
CA VAL A 261 -1.63 -22.48 -8.13
C VAL A 261 -2.69 -23.24 -7.34
N ILE A 262 -3.94 -23.21 -7.80
CA ILE A 262 -5.07 -23.90 -7.15
C ILE A 262 -4.82 -25.41 -7.09
N LYS A 263 -4.40 -26.03 -8.19
CA LYS A 263 -4.09 -27.48 -8.24
C LYS A 263 -2.98 -27.85 -7.25
N LYS A 264 -1.94 -27.02 -7.14
CA LYS A 264 -0.82 -27.21 -6.21
C LYS A 264 -1.28 -27.12 -4.75
N LEU A 265 -2.10 -26.12 -4.41
CA LEU A 265 -2.65 -25.97 -3.05
C LEU A 265 -3.59 -27.11 -2.65
N ARG A 266 -4.47 -27.53 -3.57
CA ARG A 266 -5.36 -28.68 -3.34
C ARG A 266 -4.57 -29.96 -3.06
N ARG A 267 -3.50 -30.21 -3.81
CA ARG A 267 -2.61 -31.37 -3.59
C ARG A 267 -1.92 -31.37 -2.22
N LEU A 268 -1.63 -30.19 -1.65
CA LEU A 268 -1.10 -30.12 -0.29
C LEU A 268 -2.11 -30.53 0.79
N GLY A 269 -3.42 -30.46 0.50
CA GLY A 269 -4.46 -30.82 1.47
C GLY A 269 -4.48 -29.94 2.73
N ARG A 270 -3.96 -28.71 2.65
CA ARG A 270 -3.87 -27.77 3.78
C ARG A 270 -4.76 -26.54 3.57
N ASN A 271 -5.17 -25.94 4.68
CA ASN A 271 -5.89 -24.67 4.68
C ASN A 271 -4.86 -23.55 4.58
N LEU A 272 -4.60 -23.06 3.36
CA LEU A 272 -3.55 -22.08 3.08
C LEU A 272 -4.10 -20.94 2.24
N ALA A 273 -3.62 -19.73 2.51
CA ALA A 273 -3.76 -18.57 1.64
C ALA A 273 -2.37 -18.15 1.12
N VAL A 274 -2.19 -18.15 -0.19
CA VAL A 274 -0.97 -17.69 -0.85
C VAL A 274 -1.20 -16.26 -1.33
N GLN A 275 -0.38 -15.34 -0.84
CA GLN A 275 -0.44 -13.93 -1.21
C GLN A 275 0.72 -13.55 -2.10
N GLY A 276 0.42 -12.72 -3.09
CA GLY A 276 1.38 -12.26 -4.07
C GLY A 276 0.89 -11.03 -4.81
N GLU A 277 1.69 -10.62 -5.77
CA GLU A 277 1.37 -9.55 -6.70
C GLU A 277 1.12 -10.15 -8.09
N LEU A 278 -0.03 -9.83 -8.68
CA LEU A 278 -0.33 -10.12 -10.08
C LEU A 278 0.17 -8.96 -10.95
N CYS A 279 1.18 -9.23 -11.77
CA CYS A 279 1.75 -8.27 -12.71
C CYS A 279 1.51 -8.74 -14.14
N GLY A 280 1.51 -7.83 -15.10
CA GLY A 280 1.38 -8.21 -16.51
C GLY A 280 1.25 -7.02 -17.46
N SER A 281 1.20 -7.33 -18.75
CA SER A 281 1.24 -6.31 -19.81
C SER A 281 0.01 -5.39 -19.84
N SER A 282 -1.13 -5.85 -19.30
CA SER A 282 -2.37 -5.08 -19.20
C SER A 282 -2.55 -4.41 -17.82
N ILE A 283 -1.58 -4.53 -16.92
CA ILE A 283 -1.69 -4.15 -15.52
C ILE A 283 -0.71 -3.02 -15.20
N MET A 284 -1.15 -2.03 -14.41
CA MET A 284 -0.27 -0.99 -13.86
C MET A 284 0.56 -0.22 -14.91
N ALA A 285 -0.09 0.14 -16.03
CA ALA A 285 0.55 0.77 -17.20
C ALA A 285 1.79 0.00 -17.72
N ASN A 286 1.88 -1.29 -17.40
CA ASN A 286 3.01 -2.15 -17.67
C ASN A 286 4.35 -1.53 -17.28
N SER A 287 4.43 -0.88 -16.11
CA SER A 287 5.65 -0.17 -15.68
C SER A 287 6.88 -1.09 -15.60
N MET A 288 6.66 -2.39 -15.43
CA MET A 288 7.68 -3.43 -15.38
C MET A 288 8.13 -3.93 -16.77
N GLY A 289 7.38 -3.68 -17.86
CA GLY A 289 7.79 -4.04 -19.22
C GLY A 289 7.56 -5.51 -19.61
N PHE A 290 6.43 -6.11 -19.20
CA PHE A 290 5.98 -7.42 -19.68
C PHE A 290 5.70 -7.41 -21.18
N ALA A 291 5.96 -8.54 -21.83
CA ALA A 291 5.55 -8.75 -23.21
C ALA A 291 4.02 -8.80 -23.33
N GLU A 292 3.48 -8.39 -24.48
CA GLU A 292 2.03 -8.36 -24.71
C GLU A 292 1.36 -9.72 -24.43
N GLY A 293 0.29 -9.69 -23.62
CA GLY A 293 -0.45 -10.86 -23.17
C GLY A 293 0.16 -11.58 -21.96
N GLU A 294 1.41 -11.27 -21.58
CA GLU A 294 2.07 -11.93 -20.46
C GLU A 294 1.57 -11.41 -19.10
N HIS A 295 1.21 -12.35 -18.22
CA HIS A 295 0.82 -12.08 -16.84
C HIS A 295 1.47 -13.11 -15.92
N ARG A 296 1.90 -12.67 -14.73
CA ARG A 296 2.56 -13.54 -13.76
C ARG A 296 2.18 -13.15 -12.33
N PHE A 297 1.96 -14.18 -11.51
CA PHE A 297 1.65 -14.04 -10.09
C PHE A 297 2.93 -14.33 -9.29
N TYR A 298 3.40 -13.33 -8.55
CA TYR A 298 4.61 -13.43 -7.75
C TYR A 298 4.23 -13.55 -6.28
N VAL A 299 4.38 -14.76 -5.73
CA VAL A 299 4.14 -15.04 -4.32
C VAL A 299 5.13 -14.26 -3.46
N PHE A 300 4.64 -13.63 -2.40
CA PHE A 300 5.48 -12.97 -1.41
C PHE A 300 5.22 -13.43 0.03
N GLY A 301 4.17 -14.22 0.25
CA GLY A 301 3.78 -14.71 1.57
C GLY A 301 2.80 -15.87 1.50
N ILE A 302 2.83 -16.73 2.50
CA ILE A 302 1.89 -17.85 2.64
C ILE A 302 1.38 -17.85 4.08
N TYR A 303 0.07 -17.76 4.24
CA TYR A 303 -0.61 -17.77 5.53
C TYR A 303 -1.18 -19.17 5.80
N ASP A 304 -0.87 -19.72 6.97
CA ASP A 304 -1.44 -20.96 7.46
C ASP A 304 -2.72 -20.64 8.23
N ILE A 305 -3.87 -20.95 7.62
CA ILE A 305 -5.19 -20.57 8.11
C ILE A 305 -5.50 -21.32 9.40
N ASP A 306 -5.14 -22.61 9.49
CA ASP A 306 -5.38 -23.42 10.69
C ASP A 306 -4.58 -22.91 11.90
N ARG A 307 -3.39 -22.36 11.65
CA ARG A 307 -2.51 -21.81 12.71
C ARG A 307 -2.75 -20.33 12.98
N ALA A 308 -3.59 -19.67 12.19
CA ALA A 308 -3.75 -18.21 12.18
C ALA A 308 -2.40 -17.47 12.18
N ALA A 309 -1.44 -17.96 11.38
CA ALA A 309 -0.07 -17.44 11.39
C ALA A 309 0.58 -17.45 10.01
N TRP A 310 1.44 -16.47 9.79
CA TRP A 310 2.31 -16.44 8.63
C TRP A 310 3.32 -17.57 8.65
N MET A 311 3.54 -18.18 7.50
CA MET A 311 4.69 -19.05 7.30
C MET A 311 5.97 -18.20 7.30
N ASN A 312 6.98 -18.65 8.05
CA ASN A 312 8.32 -18.04 8.02
C ASN A 312 8.80 -17.86 6.58
N ALA A 313 9.43 -16.71 6.28
CA ALA A 313 9.80 -16.29 4.94
C ALA A 313 10.68 -17.31 4.20
N ASN A 314 11.60 -17.98 4.89
CA ASN A 314 12.43 -19.03 4.29
C ASN A 314 11.63 -20.28 3.96
N LYS A 315 10.70 -20.67 4.83
CA LYS A 315 9.80 -21.82 4.60
C LYS A 315 8.84 -21.54 3.45
N ALA A 316 8.28 -20.32 3.39
CA ALA A 316 7.41 -19.90 2.31
C ALA A 316 8.15 -19.91 0.96
N PHE A 317 9.35 -19.32 0.92
CA PHE A 317 10.20 -19.36 -0.27
C PHE A 317 10.59 -20.79 -0.69
N GLY A 318 10.91 -21.65 0.28
CA GLY A 318 11.19 -23.08 0.03
C GLY A 318 9.98 -23.81 -0.57
N LEU A 319 8.78 -23.57 -0.02
CA LEU A 319 7.54 -24.15 -0.53
C LEU A 319 7.21 -23.63 -1.94
N CYS A 320 7.48 -22.35 -2.24
CA CYS A 320 7.36 -21.83 -3.60
C CYS A 320 8.27 -22.58 -4.57
N LYS A 321 9.52 -22.85 -4.19
CA LYS A 321 10.44 -23.66 -5.02
C LYS A 321 9.93 -25.09 -5.22
N GLU A 322 9.52 -25.76 -4.15
CA GLU A 322 8.98 -27.13 -4.20
C GLU A 322 7.77 -27.23 -5.13
N LEU A 323 6.86 -26.26 -5.06
CA LEU A 323 5.65 -26.22 -5.87
C LEU A 323 5.87 -25.57 -7.25
N ASN A 324 7.08 -25.14 -7.58
CA ASN A 324 7.36 -24.34 -8.78
C ASN A 324 6.38 -23.15 -8.92
N LEU A 325 6.21 -22.39 -7.84
CA LEU A 325 5.50 -21.11 -7.80
C LEU A 325 6.52 -19.99 -7.92
N THR A 326 6.24 -19.01 -8.77
CA THR A 326 7.07 -17.82 -8.90
C THR A 326 6.99 -17.02 -7.60
N HIS A 327 8.13 -16.78 -6.95
CA HIS A 327 8.22 -15.90 -5.79
C HIS A 327 8.71 -14.51 -6.22
N ALA A 328 8.30 -13.45 -5.51
CA ALA A 328 8.84 -12.11 -5.68
C ALA A 328 10.39 -12.14 -5.60
N PRO A 329 11.12 -11.39 -6.45
CA PRO A 329 12.58 -11.42 -6.48
C PRO A 329 13.17 -11.11 -5.11
N VAL A 330 13.91 -12.07 -4.53
CA VAL A 330 14.59 -11.89 -3.24
C VAL A 330 15.97 -11.31 -3.51
N LEU A 331 16.23 -10.11 -2.98
CA LEU A 331 17.48 -9.39 -3.16
C LEU A 331 18.51 -9.73 -2.08
N GLY A 332 18.05 -10.09 -0.89
CA GLY A 332 18.94 -10.44 0.21
C GLY A 332 18.23 -10.68 1.53
N ARG A 333 19.02 -11.11 2.51
CA ARG A 333 18.61 -11.22 3.91
C ARG A 333 19.70 -10.65 4.79
N MET A 334 19.41 -9.56 5.49
CA MET A 334 20.39 -8.87 6.32
C MET A 334 19.72 -8.01 7.38
N LYS A 335 20.49 -7.62 8.40
CA LYS A 335 20.07 -6.62 9.38
C LYS A 335 19.76 -5.29 8.69
N LEU A 336 18.80 -4.53 9.22
CA LEU A 336 18.49 -3.20 8.70
C LEU A 336 19.74 -2.30 8.71
N SER A 337 20.48 -2.27 9.83
CA SER A 337 21.74 -1.52 9.98
C SER A 337 22.82 -1.86 8.96
N ASN A 338 22.83 -3.08 8.41
CA ASN A 338 23.76 -3.47 7.36
C ASN A 338 23.29 -2.98 5.98
N PHE A 339 22.00 -2.67 5.83
CA PHE A 339 21.42 -2.19 4.58
C PHE A 339 21.44 -0.66 4.51
N ALA A 340 20.95 0.01 5.55
CA ALA A 340 20.89 1.47 5.67
C ALA A 340 20.83 1.93 7.14
N SER A 341 21.23 3.17 7.41
CA SER A 341 21.14 3.81 8.73
C SER A 341 20.18 5.00 8.80
N SER A 342 19.52 5.35 7.70
CA SER A 342 18.55 6.46 7.64
C SER A 342 17.47 6.25 6.57
N ILE A 343 16.36 7.01 6.69
CA ILE A 343 15.29 7.01 5.67
C ILE A 343 15.81 7.48 4.31
N ASP A 344 16.68 8.49 4.29
CA ASP A 344 17.26 9.03 3.07
C ASP A 344 18.11 7.97 2.34
N GLU A 345 18.92 7.22 3.09
CA GLU A 345 19.72 6.12 2.53
C GLU A 345 18.83 4.94 2.07
N LEU A 346 17.74 4.63 2.79
CA LEU A 346 16.77 3.63 2.33
C LEU A 346 16.14 4.05 0.99
N LEU A 347 15.74 5.31 0.85
CA LEU A 347 15.13 5.86 -0.37
C LEU A 347 16.13 5.80 -1.54
N GLU A 348 17.38 6.18 -1.31
CA GLU A 348 18.45 6.06 -2.31
C GLU A 348 18.63 4.61 -2.77
N LYS A 349 18.68 3.67 -1.83
CA LYS A 349 18.84 2.24 -2.14
C LYS A 349 17.59 1.59 -2.72
N ALA A 350 16.42 2.20 -2.59
CA ALA A 350 15.20 1.72 -3.24
C ALA A 350 15.22 1.97 -4.75
N GLU A 351 15.96 2.98 -5.22
CA GLU A 351 16.19 3.22 -6.64
C GLU A 351 16.89 2.02 -7.32
N GLY A 352 16.69 1.86 -8.62
CA GLY A 352 17.38 0.86 -9.43
C GLY A 352 16.49 0.10 -10.40
N LYS A 353 17.09 -0.88 -11.09
CA LYS A 353 16.38 -1.77 -12.02
C LYS A 353 15.79 -2.97 -11.28
N GLY A 354 14.59 -3.36 -11.69
CA GLY A 354 13.90 -4.57 -11.23
C GLY A 354 14.23 -5.79 -12.11
N VAL A 355 13.56 -6.90 -11.82
CA VAL A 355 13.78 -8.20 -12.45
C VAL A 355 13.56 -8.21 -13.97
N LEU A 356 12.73 -7.31 -14.49
CA LEU A 356 12.46 -7.16 -15.92
C LEU A 356 13.27 -6.02 -16.59
N GLY A 357 14.27 -5.47 -15.91
CA GLY A 357 15.16 -4.44 -16.47
C GLY A 357 14.59 -3.02 -16.51
N GLN A 358 13.31 -2.84 -16.18
CA GLN A 358 12.71 -1.52 -15.94
C GLN A 358 13.06 -0.98 -14.55
N ASN A 359 12.84 0.31 -14.30
CA ASN A 359 13.00 0.86 -12.96
C ASN A 359 11.97 0.18 -12.03
N ARG A 360 12.44 -0.41 -10.93
CA ARG A 360 11.53 -1.03 -9.94
C ARG A 360 10.71 0.03 -9.22
N GLU A 361 9.54 -0.36 -8.72
CA GLU A 361 8.74 0.52 -7.86
C GLU A 361 9.46 0.79 -6.53
N GLY A 362 10.17 -0.22 -6.01
CA GLY A 362 10.96 -0.07 -4.79
C GLY A 362 11.27 -1.40 -4.14
N LEU A 363 11.23 -1.42 -2.81
CA LEU A 363 11.63 -2.55 -1.97
C LEU A 363 10.57 -2.84 -0.90
N ILE A 364 10.43 -4.12 -0.56
CA ILE A 364 9.69 -4.59 0.61
C ILE A 364 10.67 -5.26 1.58
N PHE A 365 10.55 -4.91 2.86
CA PHE A 365 11.28 -5.51 3.97
C PHE A 365 10.30 -6.29 4.83
N ARG A 366 10.53 -7.60 5.00
CA ARG A 366 9.73 -8.45 5.90
C ARG A 366 10.57 -9.14 6.95
N THR A 367 10.04 -9.17 8.16
CA THR A 367 10.61 -9.95 9.27
C THR A 367 10.64 -11.44 8.94
N PRO A 368 11.51 -12.25 9.56
CA PRO A 368 11.67 -13.66 9.19
C PRO A 368 10.39 -14.48 9.41
N ASN A 369 9.58 -14.14 10.40
CA ASN A 369 8.28 -14.76 10.66
C ASN A 369 7.15 -14.22 9.74
N ASN A 370 7.43 -13.26 8.86
CA ASN A 370 6.48 -12.58 7.98
C ASN A 370 5.33 -11.83 8.68
N SER A 371 5.38 -11.64 10.02
CA SER A 371 4.28 -10.99 10.75
C SER A 371 4.27 -9.47 10.61
N TRP A 372 5.41 -8.88 10.26
CA TRP A 372 5.56 -7.44 10.09
C TRP A 372 6.52 -7.09 8.95
N GLY A 373 6.27 -5.95 8.30
CA GLY A 373 7.13 -5.42 7.25
C GLY A 373 6.74 -4.01 6.82
N PHE A 374 7.65 -3.37 6.11
CA PHE A 374 7.50 -2.03 5.56
C PHE A 374 7.95 -1.98 4.11
N LYS A 375 7.56 -0.91 3.40
CA LYS A 375 7.94 -0.66 2.02
C LYS A 375 8.72 0.63 1.88
N VAL A 376 9.64 0.65 0.94
CA VAL A 376 10.34 1.85 0.49
C VAL A 376 10.06 1.99 -1.00
N ILE A 377 9.51 3.12 -1.41
CA ILE A 377 9.16 3.36 -2.81
C ILE A 377 10.22 4.28 -3.42
N ALA A 378 10.74 3.88 -4.59
CA ALA A 378 11.67 4.68 -5.36
C ALA A 378 11.01 6.00 -5.79
N ASN A 379 11.69 7.10 -5.54
CA ASN A 379 11.20 8.44 -5.85
C ASN A 379 11.18 8.68 -7.36
N SER A 380 12.17 8.17 -8.09
CA SER A 380 12.19 8.25 -9.55
C SER A 380 10.97 7.53 -10.16
N TRP A 381 10.57 6.39 -9.59
CA TRP A 381 9.39 5.66 -10.01
C TRP A 381 8.11 6.44 -9.69
N LEU A 382 7.98 7.03 -8.50
CA LEU A 382 6.81 7.85 -8.12
C LEU A 382 6.62 9.07 -9.02
N LEU A 383 7.71 9.72 -9.41
CA LEU A 383 7.68 10.88 -10.31
C LEU A 383 7.24 10.47 -11.73
N LYS A 384 7.61 9.28 -12.18
CA LYS A 384 7.29 8.79 -13.53
C LYS A 384 5.89 8.15 -13.62
N TYR A 385 5.57 7.23 -12.72
CA TYR A 385 4.39 6.37 -12.81
C TYR A 385 3.35 6.67 -11.73
N GLY A 386 3.77 7.18 -10.57
CA GLY A 386 2.87 7.48 -9.45
C GLY A 386 1.79 8.52 -9.78
N GLN A 387 1.98 9.32 -10.83
CA GLN A 387 1.05 10.39 -11.23
C GLN A 387 -0.22 9.89 -11.92
N HIS A 388 -0.19 8.70 -12.51
CA HIS A 388 -1.20 8.17 -13.46
C HIS A 388 -1.86 6.88 -12.97
N LYS A 389 -1.88 6.65 -11.65
CA LYS A 389 -2.34 5.36 -11.09
C LYS A 389 -3.78 5.03 -11.46
N VAL A 390 -4.68 6.02 -11.55
CA VAL A 390 -6.12 5.78 -11.77
C VAL A 390 -6.54 5.76 -13.23
N ASP A 391 -5.72 6.26 -14.15
CA ASP A 391 -6.09 6.45 -15.56
C ASP A 391 -6.13 5.14 -16.36
N GLN A 392 -5.76 4.01 -15.75
CA GLN A 392 -5.44 2.78 -16.45
C GLN A 392 -6.64 1.95 -16.89
N TRP A 393 -7.76 2.05 -16.18
CA TRP A 393 -8.98 1.27 -16.46
C TRP A 393 -10.15 2.15 -16.94
N GLY A 394 -9.91 3.46 -17.10
CA GLY A 394 -10.96 4.48 -17.18
C GLY A 394 -11.13 5.20 -18.52
N SER A 395 -10.51 4.76 -19.62
CA SER A 395 -10.56 5.51 -20.89
C SER A 395 -11.04 4.74 -22.12
N SER A 396 -11.45 3.48 -22.01
CA SER A 396 -11.74 2.64 -23.19
C SER A 396 -13.24 2.37 -23.47
N ASN A 397 -14.16 3.23 -23.04
CA ASN A 397 -15.61 3.00 -23.24
C ASN A 397 -16.37 4.13 -23.96
N ASN A 398 -15.71 5.04 -24.69
CA ASN A 398 -16.42 6.15 -25.33
C ASN A 398 -16.11 6.44 -26.82
N GLU A 399 -15.42 5.56 -27.55
CA GLU A 399 -15.13 5.82 -28.99
C GLU A 399 -15.70 4.83 -30.02
N ASP A 400 -16.31 3.70 -29.64
CA ASP A 400 -16.71 2.67 -30.62
C ASP A 400 -18.22 2.55 -30.94
N ASN A 401 -19.01 3.61 -30.75
CA ASN A 401 -20.46 3.59 -31.07
C ASN A 401 -20.89 4.64 -32.10
N ASN A 402 -20.09 4.90 -33.13
CA ASN A 402 -20.50 5.77 -34.24
C ASN A 402 -20.01 5.28 -35.62
N HIS A 403 -20.25 4.02 -35.96
CA HIS A 403 -20.29 3.59 -37.37
C HIS A 403 -21.34 2.52 -37.60
N VAL A 404 -22.60 2.94 -37.73
CA VAL A 404 -23.60 2.21 -38.52
C VAL A 404 -23.80 3.01 -39.79
N GLY A 405 -23.17 2.53 -40.87
CA GLY A 405 -23.37 3.04 -42.21
C GLY A 405 -24.77 2.68 -42.73
N HIS A 406 -25.35 3.62 -43.45
CA HIS A 406 -26.47 3.39 -44.37
C HIS A 406 -26.19 2.18 -45.27
N PHE A 407 -27.09 1.19 -45.26
CA PHE A 407 -27.99 0.81 -46.37
C PHE A 407 -28.83 -0.40 -45.97
#